data_AF-A0A522HYF1-F1
#
_entry.id   AF-A0A522HYF1-F1
#
_cell.length_a   1.000
_cell.length_b   1.000
_cell.length_c   1.000
_cell.angle_alpha   90.00
_cell.angle_beta   90.00
_cell.angle_gamma   90.00
#
_symmetry.space_group_name_H-M   'P 1'
#
loop_
_entity.id
_entity.type
_entity.pdbx_description
1 polymer ?
#
loop_
_entity_poly.entity_id
_entity_poly.type
_entity_poly.pdbx_seq_one_letter_code
_entity_poly.pdbx_strand_id
1 'polypeptide(L)'
;MTIVLTVISTLLWWVLYSSMAALVLALIGWSVLRWIERCPVVFNRVYLASLLWAMSGLLLIVGTAAYEGHLHPPYTALLSSGLLRSMLVLDMLIGVLLLWRLVPRIDARRIRPGSACLAVAVIMAIGFGVATTLV
;
A
#
# COMPACT_ATOMS: atom_id res chain seq x y z
N MET A 1 -31.45 8.63 6.31
CA MET A 1 -30.98 7.40 7.00
C MET A 1 -30.20 6.46 6.08
N THR A 2 -30.53 6.38 4.79
CA THR A 2 -29.80 5.53 3.82
C THR A 2 -28.35 5.98 3.58
N ILE A 3 -28.10 7.29 3.38
CA ILE A 3 -26.75 7.81 3.08
C ILE A 3 -25.74 7.48 4.19
N VAL A 4 -26.11 7.69 5.45
CA VAL A 4 -25.23 7.40 6.60
C VAL A 4 -24.87 5.92 6.63
N LEU A 5 -25.85 5.05 6.41
CA LEU A 5 -25.64 3.61 6.39
C LEU A 5 -24.77 3.18 5.22
N THR A 6 -24.97 3.78 4.04
CA THR A 6 -24.14 3.55 2.85
C THR A 6 -22.70 3.95 3.12
N VAL A 7 -22.47 5.16 3.63
CA VAL A 7 -21.12 5.67 3.94
C VAL A 7 -20.39 4.76 4.93
N ILE A 8 -21.05 4.39 6.03
CA ILE A 8 -20.48 3.48 7.03
C ILE A 8 -20.16 2.11 6.42
N SER A 9 -21.05 1.55 5.60
CA SER A 9 -20.83 0.28 4.92
C SER A 9 -19.61 0.33 3.99
N THR A 10 -19.48 1.37 3.16
CA THR A 10 -18.30 1.57 2.31
C THR A 10 -17.01 1.75 3.12
N LEU A 11 -17.05 2.51 4.23
CA LEU A 11 -15.88 2.68 5.11
C LEU A 11 -15.45 1.34 5.71
N LEU A 12 -16.41 0.53 6.17
CA LEU A 12 -16.13 -0.80 6.71
C LEU A 12 -15.48 -1.70 5.66
N TRP A 13 -16.05 -1.76 4.46
CA TRP A 13 -15.49 -2.54 3.36
C TRP A 13 -14.09 -2.09 2.96
N TRP A 14 -13.88 -0.77 2.89
CA TRP A 14 -12.59 -0.20 2.57
C TRP A 14 -11.54 -0.64 3.60
N VAL A 15 -11.82 -0.47 4.90
CA VAL A 15 -10.93 -0.90 6.00
C VAL A 15 -10.68 -2.41 5.97
N LEU A 16 -11.72 -3.21 5.73
CA LEU A 16 -11.60 -4.68 5.74
C LEU A 16 -10.70 -5.18 4.61
N TYR A 17 -10.91 -4.69 3.37
CA TYR A 17 -10.10 -5.08 2.22
C TYR A 17 -8.66 -4.62 2.38
N SER A 18 -8.43 -3.38 2.80
CA SER A 18 -7.05 -2.90 3.02
C SER A 18 -6.37 -3.64 4.17
N SER A 19 -7.10 -4.10 5.18
CA SER A 19 -6.57 -4.92 6.27
C SER A 19 -6.03 -6.27 5.77
N MET A 20 -6.81 -6.97 4.93
CA MET A 20 -6.36 -8.23 4.33
C MET A 20 -5.14 -8.02 3.43
N ALA A 21 -5.16 -7.00 2.57
CA ALA A 21 -4.01 -6.66 1.73
C ALA A 21 -2.79 -6.30 2.60
N ALA A 22 -2.97 -5.44 3.59
CA ALA A 22 -1.92 -4.98 4.49
C ALA A 22 -1.25 -6.12 5.26
N LEU A 23 -1.99 -7.17 5.62
CA LEU A 23 -1.41 -8.35 6.27
C LEU A 23 -0.37 -9.03 5.36
N VAL A 24 -0.70 -9.22 4.08
CA VAL A 24 0.22 -9.81 3.08
C VAL A 24 1.42 -8.90 2.87
N LEU A 25 1.18 -7.59 2.66
CA LEU A 25 2.25 -6.61 2.49
C LEU A 25 3.16 -6.56 3.73
N ALA A 26 2.59 -6.64 4.93
CA ALA A 26 3.32 -6.62 6.17
C ALA A 26 4.16 -7.89 6.37
N LEU A 27 3.67 -9.07 5.98
CA LEU A 27 4.45 -10.32 6.03
C LEU A 27 5.68 -10.25 5.11
N ILE A 28 5.49 -9.76 3.88
CA ILE A 28 6.59 -9.56 2.92
C ILE A 28 7.57 -8.52 3.46
N GLY A 29 7.06 -7.32 3.79
CA GLY A 29 7.87 -6.21 4.27
C GLY A 29 8.64 -6.56 5.52
N TRP A 30 8.01 -7.18 6.51
CA TRP A 30 8.64 -7.62 7.75
C TRP A 30 9.77 -8.63 7.49
N SER A 31 9.55 -9.61 6.61
CA SER A 31 10.56 -10.59 6.24
C SER A 31 11.77 -9.94 5.57
N VAL A 32 11.54 -9.02 4.63
CA VAL A 32 12.58 -8.27 3.91
C VAL A 32 13.36 -7.36 4.87
N LEU A 33 12.67 -6.60 5.73
CA LEU A 33 13.29 -5.72 6.71
C LEU A 33 14.14 -6.50 7.72
N ARG A 34 13.66 -7.63 8.21
CA ARG A 34 14.42 -8.50 9.12
C ARG A 34 15.65 -9.08 8.43
N TRP A 35 15.53 -9.43 7.14
CA TRP A 35 16.65 -9.92 6.34
C TRP A 35 17.75 -8.87 6.16
N ILE A 36 17.39 -7.65 5.76
CA ILE A 36 18.32 -6.56 5.46
C ILE A 36 18.95 -6.02 6.74
N GLU A 37 18.14 -5.72 7.75
CA GLU A 37 18.63 -5.06 8.95
C GLU A 37 19.26 -6.03 9.95
N ARG A 38 19.06 -7.35 9.79
CA ARG A 38 19.55 -8.40 10.71
C ARG A 38 19.15 -8.16 12.18
N CYS A 39 18.15 -7.31 12.42
CA CYS A 39 17.66 -6.94 13.74
C CYS A 39 16.18 -7.32 13.87
N PRO A 40 15.70 -7.53 15.10
CA PRO A 40 14.28 -7.79 15.31
C PRO A 40 13.49 -6.50 15.01
N VAL A 41 12.45 -6.65 14.20
CA VAL A 41 11.53 -5.57 13.79
C VAL A 41 10.14 -5.93 14.31
N VAL A 42 9.45 -4.97 14.92
CA VAL A 42 8.13 -5.20 15.52
C VAL A 42 7.08 -5.33 14.41
N PHE A 43 6.53 -6.53 14.23
CA PHE A 43 5.52 -6.82 13.22
C PHE A 43 4.32 -5.86 13.28
N ASN A 44 3.85 -5.54 14.49
CA ASN A 44 2.72 -4.63 14.69
C ASN A 44 2.94 -3.23 14.06
N ARG A 45 4.17 -2.71 14.11
CA ARG A 45 4.50 -1.41 13.50
C ARG A 45 4.57 -1.49 11.98
N VAL A 46 5.11 -2.59 11.45
CA VAL A 46 5.14 -2.86 9.99
C VAL A 46 3.72 -3.04 9.45
N TYR A 47 2.87 -3.75 10.19
CA TYR A 47 1.46 -3.93 9.87
C TYR A 47 0.72 -2.61 9.85
N LEU A 48 0.86 -1.77 10.88
CA LEU A 48 0.24 -0.44 10.91
C LEU A 48 0.69 0.43 9.73
N ALA A 49 1.99 0.44 9.40
CA ALA A 49 2.51 1.18 8.26
C ALA A 49 1.93 0.65 6.93
N SER A 50 1.86 -0.67 6.77
CA SER A 50 1.30 -1.34 5.58
C SER A 50 -0.20 -1.10 5.45
N LEU A 51 -0.93 -1.03 6.57
CA LEU A 51 -2.37 -0.72 6.59
C LEU A 51 -2.63 0.70 6.11
N LEU A 52 -1.91 1.68 6.66
CA LEU A 52 -2.02 3.06 6.22
C LEU A 52 -1.66 3.21 4.74
N TRP A 53 -0.63 2.48 4.29
CA TRP A 53 -0.23 2.49 2.89
C TRP A 53 -1.29 1.87 1.98
N ALA A 54 -1.86 0.71 2.34
CA ALA A 54 -2.93 0.08 1.57
C ALA A 54 -4.20 0.93 1.51
N MET A 55 -4.53 1.63 2.61
CA MET A 55 -5.66 2.57 2.65
C MET A 55 -5.42 3.75 1.72
N SER A 56 -4.23 4.38 1.79
CA SER A 56 -3.88 5.51 0.92
C SER A 56 -3.82 5.11 -0.54
N GLY A 57 -3.23 3.95 -0.86
CA GLY A 57 -3.11 3.48 -2.23
C GLY A 57 -4.47 3.21 -2.88
N LEU A 58 -5.40 2.59 -2.14
CA LEU A 58 -6.75 2.38 -2.63
C LEU A 58 -7.48 3.72 -2.84
N LEU A 59 -7.31 4.69 -1.94
CA LEU A 59 -7.86 6.04 -2.10
C LEU A 59 -7.31 6.74 -3.35
N LEU A 60 -6.01 6.61 -3.62
CA LEU A 60 -5.38 7.20 -4.81
C LEU A 60 -5.90 6.54 -6.09
N ILE A 61 -5.96 5.22 -6.16
CA ILE A 61 -6.44 4.50 -7.34
C ILE A 61 -7.93 4.79 -7.59
N VAL A 62 -8.78 4.70 -6.57
CA VAL A 62 -10.22 4.99 -6.72
C VAL A 62 -10.46 6.47 -7.01
N GLY A 63 -9.71 7.38 -6.37
CA GLY A 63 -9.80 8.81 -6.60
C GLY A 63 -9.41 9.21 -8.03
N THR A 64 -8.37 8.61 -8.59
CA THR A 64 -7.99 8.83 -9.99
C THR A 64 -9.02 8.27 -10.96
N ALA A 65 -9.53 7.06 -10.72
CA ALA A 65 -10.59 6.47 -11.54
C ALA A 65 -11.86 7.33 -11.52
N ALA A 66 -12.24 7.88 -10.36
CA ALA A 66 -13.38 8.78 -10.22
C ALA A 66 -13.15 10.13 -10.93
N TYR A 67 -11.93 10.68 -10.85
CA TYR A 67 -11.59 11.95 -11.51
C TYR A 67 -11.57 11.83 -13.04
N GLU A 68 -11.06 10.72 -13.57
CA GLU A 68 -11.08 10.45 -15.02
C GLU A 68 -12.42 9.93 -15.54
N GLY A 69 -13.36 9.59 -14.66
CA GLY A 69 -14.67 9.04 -15.03
C GLY A 69 -14.65 7.56 -15.47
N HIS A 70 -13.51 6.88 -15.36
CA HIS A 70 -13.33 5.47 -15.75
C HIS A 70 -13.60 4.51 -14.58
N LEU A 71 -14.79 4.62 -13.97
CA LEU A 71 -15.22 3.72 -12.88
C LEU A 71 -15.74 2.37 -13.39
N HIS A 72 -16.09 2.29 -14.66
CA HIS A 72 -16.65 1.10 -15.31
C HIS A 72 -15.71 0.60 -16.42
N PRO A 73 -15.69 -0.71 -16.68
CA PRO A 73 -14.90 -1.27 -17.78
C PRO A 73 -15.33 -0.65 -19.13
N PRO A 74 -14.40 -0.41 -20.06
CA PRO A 74 -13.03 -0.94 -20.11
C PRO A 74 -11.98 -0.09 -19.38
N TYR A 75 -11.19 -0.72 -18.50
CA TYR A 75 -10.12 -0.07 -17.70
C TYR A 75 -8.82 0.21 -18.47
N THR A 76 -8.77 -0.14 -19.77
CA THR A 76 -7.57 0.05 -20.62
C THR A 76 -7.20 1.52 -20.77
N ALA A 77 -8.20 2.40 -20.85
CA ALA A 77 -7.99 3.85 -20.90
C ALA A 77 -7.32 4.37 -19.61
N LEU A 78 -7.77 3.88 -18.44
CA LEU A 78 -7.20 4.25 -17.14
C LEU A 78 -5.75 3.77 -16.99
N LEU A 79 -5.42 2.55 -17.44
CA LEU A 79 -4.04 2.01 -17.39
C LEU A 79 -3.07 2.75 -18.34
N SER A 80 -3.60 3.35 -19.42
CA SER A 80 -2.81 4.17 -20.33
C SER A 80 -2.56 5.59 -19.82
N SER A 81 -3.30 6.02 -18.79
CA SER A 81 -3.33 7.41 -18.35
C SER A 81 -2.03 7.82 -17.62
N GLY A 82 -1.55 9.02 -17.95
CA GLY A 82 -0.38 9.60 -17.27
C GLY A 82 -0.65 9.93 -15.80
N LEU A 83 -1.91 10.20 -15.46
CA LEU A 83 -2.33 10.54 -14.11
C LEU A 83 -2.26 9.32 -13.19
N LEU A 84 -2.76 8.15 -13.62
CA LEU A 84 -2.62 6.90 -12.86
C LEU A 84 -1.15 6.58 -12.58
N ARG A 85 -0.28 6.73 -13.59
CA ARG A 85 1.17 6.53 -13.42
C ARG A 85 1.78 7.47 -12.38
N SER A 86 1.40 8.76 -12.42
CA SER A 86 1.87 9.72 -11.43
C SER A 86 1.41 9.36 -10.01
N MET A 87 0.19 8.84 -9.86
CA MET A 87 -0.35 8.44 -8.56
C MET A 87 0.22 7.13 -8.06
N LEU A 88 0.62 6.21 -8.94
CA LEU A 88 1.39 5.01 -8.56
C LEU A 88 2.77 5.39 -8.01
N VAL A 89 3.45 6.37 -8.63
CA VAL A 89 4.72 6.89 -8.08
C VAL A 89 4.50 7.54 -6.72
N LEU A 90 3.42 8.32 -6.58
CA LEU A 90 3.07 8.97 -5.32
C LEU A 90 2.74 7.95 -4.23
N ASP A 91 2.01 6.88 -4.56
CA ASP A 91 1.74 5.76 -3.66
C ASP A 91 3.03 5.08 -3.19
N MET A 92 3.98 4.84 -4.09
CA MET A 92 5.28 4.27 -3.74
C MET A 92 6.05 5.16 -2.76
N LEU A 93 6.05 6.48 -2.96
CA LEU A 93 6.68 7.44 -2.05
C LEU A 93 6.00 7.44 -0.67
N ILE A 94 4.67 7.36 -0.63
CA ILE A 94 3.89 7.25 0.61
C ILE A 94 4.27 5.97 1.36
N GLY A 95 4.36 4.83 0.67
CA GLY A 95 4.78 3.56 1.26
C GLY A 95 6.15 3.63 1.91
N VAL A 96 7.13 4.21 1.21
CA VAL A 96 8.50 4.38 1.74
C VAL A 96 8.50 5.28 2.97
N LEU A 97 7.78 6.40 2.92
CA LEU A 97 7.72 7.37 4.01
C LEU A 97 7.01 6.80 5.25
N LEU A 98 5.94 6.04 5.06
CA LEU A 98 5.21 5.34 6.14
C LEU A 98 6.11 4.31 6.81
N LEU A 99 6.75 3.43 6.04
CA LEU A 99 7.66 2.42 6.60
C LEU A 99 8.84 3.09 7.32
N TRP A 100 9.48 4.09 6.69
CA TRP A 100 10.60 4.80 7.30
C TRP A 100 10.25 5.53 8.60
N ARG A 101 9.05 6.12 8.68
CA ARG A 101 8.62 6.92 9.84
C ARG A 101 8.00 6.09 10.96
N LEU A 102 7.19 5.08 10.64
CA LEU A 102 6.41 4.33 11.63
C LEU A 102 7.05 3.03 12.09
N VAL A 103 8.07 2.52 11.39
CA VAL A 103 8.79 1.31 11.79
C VAL A 103 10.10 1.69 12.48
N PRO A 104 10.12 1.82 13.82
CA PRO A 104 11.36 1.95 14.56
C PRO A 104 12.07 0.60 14.63
N ARG A 105 13.41 0.63 14.64
CA ARG A 105 14.23 -0.52 15.04
C ARG A 105 14.08 -0.74 16.55
N ILE A 106 14.31 -1.96 17.03
CA ILE A 106 14.24 -2.27 18.47
C ILE A 106 15.23 -1.43 19.30
N ASP A 107 16.32 -0.97 18.69
CA ASP A 107 17.29 -0.04 19.31
C ASP A 107 16.82 1.43 19.38
N ALA A 108 15.52 1.71 19.20
CA ALA A 108 14.93 3.06 19.09
C ALA A 108 15.50 3.97 17.98
N ARG A 109 16.37 3.44 17.10
CA ARG A 109 16.85 4.13 15.90
C ARG A 109 15.90 3.92 14.73
N ARG A 110 15.77 4.93 13.86
CA ARG A 110 15.00 4.79 12.61
C ARG A 110 15.71 3.82 11.66
N ILE A 111 14.91 3.08 10.89
CA ILE A 111 15.41 2.27 9.79
C ILE A 111 16.08 3.14 8.72
N ARG A 112 17.01 2.56 7.96
CA ARG A 112 17.65 3.31 6.87
C ARG A 112 16.61 3.56 5.77
N PRO A 113 16.56 4.75 5.15
CA PRO A 113 15.63 5.00 4.05
C PRO A 113 15.82 4.01 2.89
N GLY A 114 17.05 3.53 2.68
CA GLY A 114 17.35 2.47 1.70
C GLY A 114 16.69 1.13 1.99
N SER A 115 16.58 0.70 3.27
CA SER A 115 15.90 -0.56 3.61
C SER A 115 14.38 -0.44 3.44
N ALA A 116 13.81 0.71 3.78
CA ALA A 116 12.40 1.02 3.52
C ALA A 116 12.09 1.00 2.01
N CYS A 117 12.94 1.63 1.19
CA CYS A 117 12.80 1.65 -0.26
C CYS A 117 12.86 0.23 -0.86
N LEU A 118 13.82 -0.58 -0.43
CA LEU A 118 13.96 -1.96 -0.91
C LEU A 118 12.75 -2.82 -0.52
N ALA A 119 12.23 -2.67 0.70
CA ALA A 119 11.02 -3.37 1.13
C ALA A 119 9.80 -3.01 0.26
N VAL A 120 9.58 -1.72 -0.01
CA VAL A 120 8.51 -1.25 -0.92
C VAL A 120 8.70 -1.79 -2.34
N ALA A 121 9.92 -1.76 -2.86
CA ALA A 121 10.23 -2.26 -4.20
C ALA A 121 9.92 -3.75 -4.35
N VAL A 122 10.26 -4.57 -3.35
CA VAL A 122 9.95 -6.02 -3.34
C VAL A 122 8.45 -6.25 -3.31
N ILE A 123 7.73 -5.51 -2.46
CA ILE A 123 6.28 -5.59 -2.36
C ILE A 123 5.62 -5.25 -3.71
N MET A 124 6.06 -4.16 -4.35
CA MET A 124 5.55 -3.74 -5.65
C MET A 124 5.88 -4.74 -6.76
N ALA A 125 7.09 -5.31 -6.77
CA ALA A 125 7.49 -6.31 -7.75
C ALA A 125 6.64 -7.59 -7.65
N ILE A 126 6.38 -8.06 -6.42
CA ILE A 126 5.51 -9.21 -6.17
C ILE A 126 4.07 -8.89 -6.57
N GLY A 127 3.54 -7.73 -6.16
CA GLY A 127 2.19 -7.31 -6.49
C GLY A 127 1.96 -7.20 -8.00
N PHE A 128 2.90 -6.58 -8.72
CA PHE A 128 2.86 -6.46 -10.17
C PHE A 128 2.99 -7.83 -10.86
N GLY A 129 3.88 -8.69 -10.37
CA GLY A 129 4.01 -10.07 -10.87
C GLY A 129 2.71 -10.86 -10.74
N VAL A 130 2.09 -10.84 -9.55
CA VAL A 130 0.79 -11.50 -9.32
C VAL A 130 -0.26 -10.94 -10.27
N ALA A 131 -0.39 -9.61 -10.35
CA ALA A 131 -1.39 -8.96 -11.21
C ALA A 131 -1.21 -9.28 -12.70
N THR A 132 0.03 -9.40 -13.19
CA THR A 132 0.30 -9.70 -14.59
C THR A 132 0.19 -11.20 -14.93
N THR A 133 0.42 -12.09 -13.97
CA THR A 133 0.26 -13.55 -14.18
C THR A 133 -1.19 -14.04 -14.12
N LEU A 134 -2.09 -13.27 -13.52
CA LEU A 134 -3.52 -13.58 -13.38
C LEU A 134 -4.35 -13.17 -14.62
N VAL A 135 -3.73 -12.50 -15.60
CA VAL A 135 -4.32 -12.07 -16.89
C VAL A 135 -3.85 -13.01 -17.99
#